data_AF-A0A9E5FR70-F1
#
_entry.id   AF-A0A9E5FR70-F1
#
_cell.length_a   1.000
_cell.length_b   1.000
_cell.length_c   1.000
_cell.angle_alpha   90.00
_cell.angle_beta   90.00
_cell.angle_gamma   90.00
#
_symmetry.space_group_name_H-M   'P 1'
#
loop_
_entity.id
_entity.type
_entity.pdbx_description
1 polymer ?
#
loop_
_entity_poly.entity_id
_entity_poly.type
_entity_poly.pdbx_seq_one_letter_code
_entity_poly.pdbx_strand_id
1 'polypeptide(L)'
;MSRLLIALALLPVVVCAAVSFESDARALNRSVNGASSADMLAKIMPSVVSIRTAATIPPEYIRRLRGRLDRSDIKVDSQTGEVQMFIGLGSGTIIHSDGYVITNRHVVMMPNNTLAKTAYVMLSDRREFKATVLGSDDSTDIAILKIPERNLPCARFADSDQLRVGDTVFAIGNPLGVGMTVTSGIVSALGRSDTGVGLLYQDFIQTDAPINAGNSGGPLIDFEGRIIGMNTMIRTAGQG
;
A
#
# COMPACT_ATOMS: atom_id res chain seq x y z
N MET A 1 -22.74 -5.85 11.96
CA MET A 1 -22.50 -6.98 12.89
C MET A 1 -21.14 -6.84 13.56
N SER A 2 -20.92 -5.84 14.43
CA SER A 2 -19.58 -5.54 15.00
C SER A 2 -19.62 -5.06 16.46
N ARG A 3 -20.32 -5.79 17.35
CA ARG A 3 -20.37 -5.46 18.79
C ARG A 3 -19.88 -6.57 19.73
N LEU A 4 -19.30 -7.67 19.21
CA LEU A 4 -19.20 -8.91 19.99
C LEU A 4 -17.81 -9.54 20.12
N LEU A 5 -16.70 -8.80 19.92
CA LEU A 5 -15.36 -9.40 20.01
C LEU A 5 -14.67 -9.19 21.36
N ILE A 6 -14.88 -8.03 22.01
CA ILE A 6 -14.25 -7.77 23.32
C ILE A 6 -14.94 -8.53 24.46
N ALA A 7 -16.27 -8.73 24.37
CA ALA A 7 -17.01 -9.50 25.37
C ALA A 7 -16.70 -11.01 25.32
N LEU A 8 -16.30 -11.56 24.16
CA LEU A 8 -16.16 -13.01 23.99
C LEU A 8 -14.82 -13.56 24.53
N ALA A 9 -13.76 -12.75 24.56
CA ALA A 9 -12.44 -13.18 25.03
C ALA A 9 -12.31 -13.22 26.57
N LEU A 10 -13.17 -12.50 27.29
CA LEU A 10 -13.17 -12.39 28.75
C LEU A 10 -14.14 -13.36 29.45
N LEU A 11 -14.99 -14.06 28.68
CA LEU A 11 -16.07 -14.88 29.22
C LEU A 11 -15.63 -15.99 30.20
N PRO A 12 -14.52 -16.73 29.99
CA PRO A 12 -14.18 -17.82 30.91
C PRO A 12 -13.57 -17.34 32.24
N VAL A 13 -13.08 -16.09 32.34
CA VAL A 13 -12.45 -15.55 33.57
C VAL A 13 -13.41 -14.65 34.35
N VAL A 14 -14.28 -13.90 33.67
CA VAL A 14 -15.18 -12.93 34.31
C VAL A 14 -16.39 -13.60 34.98
N VAL A 15 -16.85 -14.75 34.47
CA VAL A 15 -17.99 -15.49 35.06
C VAL A 15 -17.69 -15.99 36.48
N CYS A 16 -16.43 -16.26 36.82
CA CYS A 16 -16.05 -16.69 38.18
C CYS A 16 -15.95 -15.54 39.21
N ALA A 17 -15.91 -14.28 38.78
CA ALA A 17 -15.63 -13.14 39.66
C ALA A 17 -16.78 -12.12 39.78
N ALA A 18 -17.91 -12.31 39.08
CA ALA A 18 -19.04 -11.38 39.05
C ALA A 18 -18.65 -9.92 38.73
N VAL A 19 -17.57 -9.72 37.97
CA VAL A 19 -17.09 -8.39 37.59
C VAL A 19 -17.90 -7.90 36.39
N SER A 20 -18.69 -6.85 36.58
CA SER A 20 -19.39 -6.17 35.47
C SER A 20 -18.50 -5.04 34.94
N PHE A 21 -18.24 -5.03 33.63
CA PHE A 21 -17.58 -3.92 32.97
C PHE A 21 -18.64 -2.97 32.42
N GLU A 22 -18.68 -1.74 32.92
CA GLU A 22 -19.45 -0.69 32.26
C GLU A 22 -18.74 -0.27 30.98
N SER A 23 -19.45 -0.34 29.86
CA SER A 23 -18.98 0.20 28.59
C SER A 23 -19.63 1.55 28.34
N ASP A 24 -18.83 2.58 28.09
CA ASP A 24 -19.34 3.86 27.62
C ASP A 24 -19.79 3.71 26.15
N ALA A 25 -21.10 3.73 25.94
CA ALA A 25 -21.69 3.55 24.60
C ALA A 25 -21.71 4.83 23.76
N ARG A 26 -21.19 5.96 24.28
CA ARG A 26 -21.11 7.21 23.50
C ARG A 26 -20.23 7.02 22.27
N ALA A 27 -20.62 7.67 21.18
CA ALA A 27 -19.80 7.66 19.97
C ALA A 27 -18.43 8.31 20.25
N LEU A 28 -17.38 7.77 19.64
CA LEU A 28 -16.06 8.40 19.66
C LEU A 28 -16.18 9.82 19.11
N ASN A 29 -15.73 10.79 19.89
CA ASN A 29 -15.74 12.18 19.47
C ASN A 29 -14.61 12.44 18.46
N ARG A 30 -14.96 12.49 17.17
CA ARG A 30 -14.03 12.79 16.07
C ARG A 30 -14.05 14.26 15.65
N SER A 31 -14.96 15.07 16.20
CA SER A 31 -15.12 16.47 15.79
C SER A 31 -14.12 17.43 16.44
N VAL A 32 -13.36 16.96 17.43
CA VAL A 32 -12.25 17.72 18.01
C VAL A 32 -11.11 17.76 16.98
N ASN A 33 -10.66 18.96 16.62
CA ASN A 33 -9.55 19.14 15.69
C ASN A 33 -8.30 18.37 16.17
N GLY A 34 -7.75 17.53 15.29
CA GLY A 34 -6.59 16.70 15.59
C GLY A 34 -6.88 15.45 16.43
N ALA A 35 -8.13 15.22 16.89
CA ALA A 35 -8.46 14.02 17.66
C ALA A 35 -8.58 12.76 16.79
N SER A 36 -8.84 12.91 15.50
CA SER A 36 -8.91 11.77 14.58
C SER A 36 -8.60 12.17 13.14
N SER A 37 -7.74 11.39 12.50
CA SER A 37 -7.52 11.43 11.06
C SER A 37 -8.45 10.48 10.29
N ALA A 38 -9.34 9.75 10.99
CA ALA A 38 -10.14 8.67 10.39
C ALA A 38 -11.03 9.15 9.24
N ASP A 39 -11.67 10.31 9.38
CA ASP A 39 -12.58 10.85 8.37
C ASP A 39 -11.84 11.36 7.13
N MET A 40 -10.62 11.87 7.30
CA MET A 40 -9.73 12.20 6.18
C MET A 40 -9.27 10.92 5.49
N LEU A 41 -8.77 9.94 6.26
CA LEU A 41 -8.27 8.68 5.73
C LEU A 41 -9.34 7.92 4.95
N ALA A 42 -10.59 7.92 5.43
CA ALA A 42 -11.72 7.30 4.75
C ALA A 42 -11.98 7.86 3.34
N LYS A 43 -11.60 9.11 3.06
CA LYS A 43 -11.75 9.74 1.73
C LYS A 43 -10.67 9.29 0.74
N ILE A 44 -9.44 9.13 1.21
CA ILE A 44 -8.28 8.85 0.36
C ILE A 44 -8.02 7.35 0.21
N MET A 45 -8.27 6.56 1.25
CA MET A 45 -8.11 5.10 1.29
C MET A 45 -8.69 4.37 0.06
N PRO A 46 -9.88 4.73 -0.47
CA PRO A 46 -10.41 4.11 -1.67
C PRO A 46 -9.50 4.18 -2.91
N SER A 47 -8.65 5.20 -3.00
CA SER A 47 -7.70 5.38 -4.11
C SER A 47 -6.38 4.63 -3.94
N VAL A 48 -6.10 4.05 -2.77
CA VAL A 48 -4.87 3.30 -2.50
C VAL A 48 -5.09 1.82 -2.80
N VAL A 49 -4.16 1.22 -3.55
CA VAL A 49 -4.30 -0.13 -4.10
C VAL A 49 -3.15 -1.03 -3.68
N SER A 50 -3.42 -2.33 -3.64
CA SER A 50 -2.38 -3.36 -3.54
C SER A 50 -1.91 -3.74 -4.94
N ILE A 51 -0.60 -3.94 -5.12
CA ILE A 51 -0.01 -4.34 -6.40
C ILE A 51 0.78 -5.63 -6.20
N ARG A 52 0.51 -6.62 -7.06
CA ARG A 52 1.26 -7.87 -7.12
C ARG A 52 1.71 -8.18 -8.53
N THR A 53 3.00 -8.44 -8.72
CA THR A 53 3.50 -9.02 -9.97
C THR A 53 3.47 -10.54 -9.90
N ALA A 54 3.31 -11.18 -11.05
CA ALA A 54 3.29 -12.63 -11.14
C ALA A 54 4.13 -13.13 -12.31
N ALA A 55 4.83 -14.25 -12.11
CA ALA A 55 5.52 -14.99 -13.15
C ALA A 55 4.72 -16.22 -13.55
N THR A 56 4.61 -16.48 -14.86
CA THR A 56 4.08 -17.74 -15.37
C THR A 56 5.02 -18.89 -14.99
N ILE A 57 4.46 -19.93 -14.37
CA ILE A 57 5.17 -21.18 -14.08
C ILE A 57 5.00 -22.11 -15.27
N PRO A 58 6.09 -22.57 -15.92
CA PRO A 58 5.97 -23.52 -17.02
C PRO A 58 5.38 -24.87 -16.54
N PRO A 59 4.53 -25.54 -17.34
CA PRO A 59 3.81 -26.75 -16.92
C PRO A 59 4.69 -27.88 -16.36
N GLU A 60 5.91 -28.04 -16.88
CA GLU A 60 6.88 -29.02 -16.44
C GLU A 60 7.36 -28.79 -14.99
N TYR A 61 7.40 -27.54 -14.53
CA TYR A 61 7.74 -27.19 -13.16
C TYR A 61 6.55 -27.37 -12.22
N ILE A 62 5.32 -27.12 -12.68
CA ILE A 62 4.09 -27.32 -11.88
C ILE A 62 4.02 -28.76 -11.35
N ARG A 63 4.34 -29.74 -12.21
CA ARG A 63 4.33 -31.17 -11.82
C ARG A 63 5.35 -31.48 -10.72
N ARG A 64 6.51 -30.81 -10.74
CA ARG A 64 7.59 -30.98 -9.73
C ARG A 64 7.28 -30.26 -8.42
N LEU A 65 6.55 -29.15 -8.48
CA LEU A 65 6.20 -28.30 -7.34
C LEU A 65 4.86 -28.70 -6.69
N ARG A 66 4.17 -29.71 -7.23
CA ARG A 66 2.88 -30.21 -6.73
C ARG A 66 2.99 -30.61 -5.25
N GLY A 67 2.17 -29.98 -4.40
CA GLY A 67 2.17 -30.19 -2.95
C GLY A 67 3.17 -29.31 -2.15
N ARG A 68 3.99 -28.51 -2.83
CA ARG A 68 4.92 -27.54 -2.21
C ARG A 68 4.53 -26.07 -2.45
N LEU A 69 3.56 -25.84 -3.32
CA LEU A 69 3.05 -24.50 -3.62
C LEU A 69 1.87 -24.19 -2.71
N ASP A 70 1.94 -23.06 -2.03
CA ASP A 70 0.77 -22.49 -1.37
C ASP A 70 -0.24 -22.03 -2.42
N ARG A 71 -1.51 -22.39 -2.22
CA ARG A 71 -2.59 -21.98 -3.13
C ARG A 71 -2.82 -20.47 -3.12
N SER A 72 -2.44 -19.77 -2.04
CA SER A 72 -2.56 -18.32 -1.92
C SER A 72 -1.51 -17.54 -2.73
N ASP A 73 -0.41 -18.21 -3.11
CA ASP A 73 0.67 -17.64 -3.91
C ASP A 73 0.48 -17.89 -5.41
N ILE A 74 -0.55 -18.64 -5.80
CA ILE A 74 -0.79 -19.02 -7.18
C ILE A 74 -2.13 -18.51 -7.67
N LYS A 75 -2.14 -18.05 -8.92
CA LYS A 75 -3.34 -17.68 -9.65
C LYS A 75 -3.34 -18.36 -11.01
N VAL A 76 -4.50 -18.87 -11.43
CA VAL A 76 -4.69 -19.32 -12.81
C VAL A 76 -5.26 -18.15 -13.59
N ASP A 77 -4.57 -17.75 -14.65
CA ASP A 77 -5.04 -16.72 -15.56
C ASP A 77 -6.30 -17.22 -16.28
N SER A 78 -7.41 -16.48 -16.15
CA SER A 78 -8.69 -16.90 -16.70
C SER A 78 -8.75 -16.84 -18.23
N GLN A 79 -7.86 -16.09 -18.88
CA GLN A 79 -7.83 -15.92 -20.33
C GLN A 79 -6.89 -16.94 -20.98
N THR A 80 -5.72 -17.18 -20.40
CA THR A 80 -4.70 -18.06 -21.00
C THR A 80 -4.66 -19.46 -20.39
N GLY A 81 -5.27 -19.66 -19.21
CA GLY A 81 -5.14 -20.90 -18.43
C GLY A 81 -3.77 -21.11 -17.80
N GLU A 82 -2.86 -20.13 -17.92
CA GLU A 82 -1.52 -20.22 -17.37
C GLU A 82 -1.55 -20.15 -15.84
N VAL A 83 -0.73 -20.98 -15.21
CA VAL A 83 -0.52 -20.92 -13.76
C VAL A 83 0.57 -19.89 -13.48
N GLN A 84 0.22 -18.87 -12.72
CA GLN A 84 1.10 -17.77 -12.34
C GLN A 84 1.36 -17.80 -10.84
N MET A 85 2.59 -17.52 -10.45
CA MET A 85 3.00 -17.37 -9.05
C MET A 85 3.29 -15.91 -8.77
N PHE A 86 2.76 -15.39 -7.67
CA PHE A 86 3.05 -14.04 -7.22
C PHE A 86 4.48 -13.96 -6.68
N ILE A 87 5.21 -12.93 -7.09
CA ILE A 87 6.64 -12.77 -6.78
C ILE A 87 7.02 -11.38 -6.29
N GLY A 88 6.16 -10.38 -6.51
CA GLY A 88 6.34 -9.02 -6.03
C GLY A 88 5.09 -8.52 -5.32
N LEU A 89 5.31 -7.64 -4.35
CA LEU A 89 4.26 -7.02 -3.56
C LEU A 89 4.61 -5.55 -3.29
N GLY A 90 3.63 -4.68 -3.49
CA GLY A 90 3.72 -3.28 -3.10
C GLY A 90 2.35 -2.64 -3.05
N SER A 91 2.36 -1.31 -3.01
CA SER A 91 1.18 -0.46 -3.05
C SER A 91 1.23 0.48 -4.23
N GLY A 92 0.10 1.08 -4.56
CA GLY A 92 0.00 2.15 -5.55
C GLY A 92 -1.11 3.12 -5.20
N THR A 93 -1.20 4.20 -5.95
CA THR A 93 -2.28 5.19 -5.81
C THR A 93 -2.94 5.45 -7.16
N ILE A 94 -4.27 5.43 -7.19
CA ILE A 94 -5.05 5.85 -8.36
C ILE A 94 -5.00 7.36 -8.45
N ILE A 95 -4.40 7.88 -9.52
CA ILE A 95 -4.18 9.32 -9.75
C ILE A 95 -5.15 9.91 -10.79
N HIS A 96 -5.94 9.05 -11.44
CA HIS A 96 -6.96 9.48 -12.40
C HIS A 96 -8.14 8.51 -12.40
N SER A 97 -9.37 9.02 -12.52
CA SER A 97 -10.62 8.24 -12.45
C SER A 97 -10.76 7.18 -13.55
N ASP A 98 -10.00 7.33 -14.64
CA ASP A 98 -9.90 6.32 -15.70
C ASP A 98 -8.97 5.15 -15.33
N GLY A 99 -8.44 5.08 -14.11
CA GLY A 99 -7.63 3.94 -13.67
C GLY A 99 -6.15 4.02 -14.03
N TYR A 100 -5.58 5.22 -14.00
CA TYR A 100 -4.14 5.38 -13.97
C TYR A 100 -3.65 5.26 -12.53
N VAL A 101 -2.67 4.39 -12.31
CA VAL A 101 -2.07 4.12 -11.00
C VAL A 101 -0.59 4.44 -11.05
N ILE A 102 -0.11 5.18 -10.06
CA ILE A 102 1.32 5.38 -9.81
C ILE A 102 1.81 4.42 -8.73
N THR A 103 3.04 3.91 -8.88
CA THR A 103 3.74 3.07 -7.90
C THR A 103 5.25 3.19 -8.13
N ASN A 104 6.05 2.47 -7.33
CA ASN A 104 7.48 2.36 -7.59
C ASN A 104 7.80 1.41 -8.74
N ARG A 105 8.86 1.72 -9.49
CA ARG A 105 9.36 0.83 -10.55
C ARG A 105 9.78 -0.52 -9.97
N HIS A 106 10.49 -0.57 -8.86
CA HIS A 106 10.93 -1.83 -8.27
C HIS A 106 9.78 -2.77 -7.90
N VAL A 107 8.58 -2.26 -7.63
CA VAL A 107 7.37 -3.08 -7.35
C VAL A 107 6.93 -3.86 -8.60
N VAL A 108 7.16 -3.31 -9.80
CA VAL A 108 6.80 -3.95 -11.07
C VAL A 108 7.97 -4.63 -11.78
N MET A 109 9.13 -4.75 -11.11
CA MET A 109 10.28 -5.48 -11.62
C MET A 109 10.16 -6.98 -11.36
N MET A 110 10.59 -7.76 -12.34
CA MET A 110 10.69 -9.22 -12.26
C MET A 110 12.11 -9.61 -11.79
N PRO A 111 12.30 -10.82 -11.21
CA PRO A 111 13.60 -11.28 -10.70
C PRO A 111 14.74 -11.31 -11.73
N ASN A 112 14.41 -11.36 -13.03
CA ASN A 112 15.37 -11.31 -14.13
C ASN A 112 15.72 -9.87 -14.58
N ASN A 113 15.42 -8.86 -13.76
CA ASN A 113 15.61 -7.44 -14.05
C ASN A 113 14.85 -6.93 -15.29
N THR A 114 13.71 -7.54 -15.62
CA THR A 114 12.79 -7.03 -16.65
C THR A 114 11.53 -6.45 -16.04
N LEU A 115 10.86 -5.54 -16.74
CA LEU A 115 9.56 -5.03 -16.33
C LEU A 115 8.48 -6.08 -16.55
N ALA A 116 7.59 -6.25 -15.58
CA ALA A 116 6.37 -7.01 -15.78
C ALA A 116 5.52 -6.33 -16.87
N LYS A 117 4.95 -7.11 -17.79
CA LYS A 117 3.97 -6.57 -18.77
C LYS A 117 2.64 -6.21 -18.10
N THR A 118 2.28 -6.97 -17.08
CA THR A 118 1.03 -6.82 -16.34
C THR A 118 1.26 -7.03 -14.85
N ALA A 119 0.44 -6.39 -14.03
CA ALA A 119 0.38 -6.62 -12.59
C ALA A 119 -1.07 -6.79 -12.15
N TYR A 120 -1.29 -7.52 -11.06
CA TYR A 120 -2.58 -7.61 -10.40
C TYR A 120 -2.72 -6.45 -9.44
N VAL A 121 -3.76 -5.65 -9.65
CA VAL A 121 -4.07 -4.49 -8.82
C VAL A 121 -5.37 -4.77 -8.08
N MET A 122 -5.32 -4.75 -6.75
CA MET A 122 -6.49 -4.94 -5.91
C MET A 122 -6.88 -3.64 -5.21
N LEU A 123 -8.12 -3.23 -5.41
CA LEU A 123 -8.73 -2.08 -4.77
C LEU A 123 -9.04 -2.37 -3.29
N SER A 124 -9.27 -1.32 -2.52
CA SER A 124 -9.71 -1.42 -1.11
C SER A 124 -11.07 -2.12 -0.93
N ASP A 125 -11.93 -2.11 -1.96
CA ASP A 125 -13.20 -2.83 -2.02
C ASP A 125 -13.05 -4.32 -2.41
N ARG A 126 -11.81 -4.80 -2.55
CA ARG A 126 -11.41 -6.16 -2.95
C ARG A 126 -11.68 -6.53 -4.41
N ARG A 127 -12.13 -5.60 -5.27
CA ARG A 127 -12.09 -5.84 -6.70
C ARG A 127 -10.64 -5.93 -7.17
N GLU A 128 -10.35 -6.93 -7.99
CA GLU A 128 -9.01 -7.17 -8.51
C GLU A 128 -9.01 -7.09 -10.04
N PHE A 129 -7.99 -6.42 -10.58
CA PHE A 129 -7.86 -6.16 -12.00
C PHE A 129 -6.47 -6.57 -12.49
N LYS A 130 -6.40 -7.11 -13.69
CA LYS A 130 -5.13 -7.30 -14.41
C LYS A 130 -4.79 -5.99 -15.12
N ALA A 131 -3.91 -5.20 -14.51
CA ALA A 131 -3.47 -3.92 -15.03
C ALA A 131 -2.30 -4.10 -16.01
N THR A 132 -2.23 -3.22 -17.01
CA THR A 132 -1.08 -3.12 -17.93
C THR A 132 -0.04 -2.18 -17.35
N VAL A 133 1.23 -2.55 -17.39
CA VAL A 133 2.32 -1.61 -17.09
C VAL A 133 2.55 -0.76 -18.32
N LEU A 134 2.26 0.55 -18.23
CA LEU A 134 2.40 1.47 -19.38
C LEU A 134 3.85 1.89 -19.58
N GLY A 135 4.60 2.05 -18.50
CA GLY A 135 5.98 2.47 -18.53
C GLY A 135 6.55 2.66 -17.13
N SER A 136 7.86 2.84 -17.07
CA SER A 136 8.59 3.15 -15.85
C SER A 136 9.79 4.02 -16.14
N ASP A 137 10.25 4.74 -15.13
CA ASP A 137 11.49 5.50 -15.15
C ASP A 137 12.48 4.90 -14.14
N ASP A 138 13.69 4.57 -14.60
CA ASP A 138 14.73 3.96 -13.77
C ASP A 138 15.40 4.96 -12.84
N SER A 139 15.43 6.22 -13.25
CA SER A 139 16.17 7.31 -12.61
C SER A 139 15.45 7.83 -11.37
N THR A 140 14.12 7.71 -11.33
CA THR A 140 13.23 8.15 -10.23
C THR A 140 12.52 7.00 -9.50
N ASP A 141 12.69 5.75 -9.96
CA ASP A 141 11.98 4.57 -9.43
C ASP A 141 10.44 4.71 -9.48
N ILE A 142 9.90 5.28 -10.58
CA ILE A 142 8.45 5.47 -10.79
C ILE A 142 7.95 4.52 -11.88
N ALA A 143 6.74 3.98 -11.70
CA ALA A 143 6.01 3.26 -12.75
C ALA A 143 4.54 3.69 -12.82
N ILE A 144 3.97 3.64 -14.03
CA ILE A 144 2.57 3.92 -14.30
C ILE A 144 1.88 2.67 -14.82
N LEU A 145 0.74 2.34 -14.21
CA LEU A 145 -0.09 1.20 -14.56
C LEU A 145 -1.47 1.70 -15.02
N LYS A 146 -2.12 0.87 -15.84
CA LYS A 146 -3.47 1.09 -16.35
C LYS A 146 -4.39 -0.04 -15.94
N ILE A 147 -5.38 0.28 -15.12
CA ILE A 147 -6.52 -0.58 -14.79
C ILE A 147 -7.56 -0.45 -15.91
N PRO A 148 -8.15 -1.56 -16.40
CA PRO A 148 -9.24 -1.54 -17.37
C PRO A 148 -10.60 -1.23 -16.70
N GLU A 149 -10.72 -0.13 -15.97
CA GLU A 149 -11.94 0.31 -15.27
C GLU A 149 -12.03 1.85 -15.23
N ARG A 150 -13.24 2.39 -15.12
CA ARG A 150 -13.51 3.85 -15.05
C ARG A 150 -14.27 4.22 -13.79
N ASN A 151 -14.42 5.53 -13.57
CA ASN A 151 -15.11 6.10 -12.40
C ASN A 151 -14.50 5.63 -11.07
N LEU A 152 -13.18 5.40 -11.07
CA LEU A 152 -12.46 4.99 -9.88
C LEU A 152 -12.23 6.20 -8.95
N PRO A 153 -12.20 5.98 -7.62
CA PRO A 153 -11.75 7.01 -6.69
C PRO A 153 -10.29 7.37 -7.01
N CYS A 154 -9.99 8.67 -7.07
CA CYS A 154 -8.64 9.16 -7.36
C CYS A 154 -8.18 10.16 -6.30
N ALA A 155 -6.89 10.07 -5.98
CA ALA A 155 -6.20 11.01 -5.13
C ALA A 155 -5.88 12.31 -5.86
N ARG A 156 -5.62 13.37 -5.09
CA ARG A 156 -5.13 14.67 -5.61
C ARG A 156 -3.73 14.92 -5.08
N PHE A 157 -2.91 15.57 -5.89
CA PHE A 157 -1.60 16.04 -5.47
C PHE A 157 -1.71 17.40 -4.77
N ALA A 158 -0.85 17.62 -3.79
CA ALA A 158 -0.53 18.95 -3.27
C ALA A 158 0.79 19.43 -3.90
N ASP A 159 1.07 20.72 -3.72
CA ASP A 159 2.37 21.28 -4.03
C ASP A 159 3.37 20.90 -2.92
N SER A 160 4.32 20.02 -3.23
CA SER A 160 5.33 19.55 -2.28
C SER A 160 6.36 20.63 -1.91
N ASP A 161 6.51 21.67 -2.72
CA ASP A 161 7.45 22.77 -2.44
C ASP A 161 7.01 23.62 -1.24
N GLN A 162 5.74 23.49 -0.83
CA GLN A 162 5.17 24.16 0.35
C GLN A 162 5.43 23.39 1.66
N LEU A 163 5.99 22.18 1.59
CA LEU A 163 6.23 21.37 2.79
C LEU A 163 7.26 22.04 3.70
N ARG A 164 7.06 21.85 5.01
CA ARG A 164 8.01 22.26 6.04
C ARG A 164 8.27 21.12 7.00
N VAL A 165 9.49 21.10 7.53
CA VAL A 165 9.84 20.21 8.65
C VAL A 165 8.87 20.47 9.80
N GLY A 166 8.28 19.39 10.33
CA GLY A 166 7.24 19.43 11.36
C GLY A 166 5.80 19.29 10.84
N ASP A 167 5.56 19.39 9.53
CA ASP A 167 4.22 19.15 8.98
C ASP A 167 3.81 17.69 9.22
N THR A 168 2.57 17.48 9.69
CA THR A 168 2.04 16.14 9.94
C THR A 168 1.75 15.43 8.63
N VAL A 169 2.21 14.17 8.53
CA VAL A 169 2.07 13.34 7.33
C VAL A 169 1.58 11.95 7.69
N PHE A 170 0.97 11.29 6.70
CA PHE A 170 0.53 9.91 6.81
C PHE A 170 1.07 9.10 5.64
N ALA A 171 1.68 7.96 5.94
CA ALA A 171 2.07 7.00 4.94
C ALA A 171 1.02 5.88 4.87
N ILE A 172 0.52 5.63 3.67
CA ILE A 172 -0.51 4.62 3.44
C ILE A 172 0.06 3.52 2.56
N GLY A 173 -0.24 2.28 2.90
CA GLY A 173 -0.04 1.13 2.03
C GLY A 173 -1.14 0.09 2.19
N ASN A 174 -1.19 -0.85 1.26
CA ASN A 174 -2.07 -2.01 1.26
C ASN A 174 -1.29 -3.30 0.95
N PRO A 175 -0.26 -3.66 1.75
CA PRO A 175 0.39 -4.95 1.57
C PRO A 175 -0.60 -6.09 1.72
N LEU A 176 -0.50 -7.08 0.82
CA LEU A 176 -1.20 -8.37 0.89
C LEU A 176 -2.72 -8.31 0.75
N GLY A 177 -3.33 -7.12 0.67
CA GLY A 177 -4.77 -7.02 0.46
C GLY A 177 -5.63 -7.47 1.64
N VAL A 178 -5.00 -7.79 2.77
CA VAL A 178 -5.64 -8.21 4.02
C VAL A 178 -6.06 -7.01 4.88
N GLY A 179 -5.52 -5.83 4.59
CA GLY A 179 -5.90 -4.57 5.22
C GLY A 179 -4.96 -3.42 4.86
N MET A 180 -5.52 -2.23 4.69
CA MET A 180 -4.72 -1.00 4.55
C MET A 180 -3.99 -0.73 5.86
N THR A 181 -2.70 -0.41 5.75
CA THR A 181 -1.88 0.05 6.85
C THR A 181 -1.69 1.55 6.70
N VAL A 182 -1.94 2.28 7.79
CA VAL A 182 -1.64 3.71 7.88
C VAL A 182 -0.70 3.93 9.04
N THR A 183 0.36 4.68 8.78
CA THR A 183 1.26 5.19 9.80
C THR A 183 1.30 6.71 9.71
N SER A 184 1.49 7.35 10.85
CA SER A 184 1.55 8.82 10.95
C SER A 184 2.91 9.23 11.48
N GLY A 185 3.34 10.42 11.07
CA GLY A 185 4.57 11.05 11.52
C GLY A 185 4.58 12.52 11.12
N ILE A 186 5.76 13.08 11.04
CA ILE A 186 6.02 14.42 10.53
C ILE A 186 7.02 14.38 9.37
N VAL A 187 7.09 15.45 8.60
CA VAL A 187 8.26 15.74 7.77
C VAL A 187 9.45 16.00 8.70
N SER A 188 10.47 15.15 8.61
CA SER A 188 11.71 15.27 9.39
C SER A 188 12.81 16.02 8.62
N ALA A 189 12.82 15.93 7.29
CA ALA A 189 13.74 16.65 6.40
C ALA A 189 13.20 16.70 4.97
N LEU A 190 13.72 17.63 4.17
CA LEU A 190 13.43 17.83 2.74
C LEU A 190 14.76 17.89 1.96
N GLY A 191 14.75 17.80 0.62
CA GLY A 191 15.97 18.03 -0.16
C GLY A 191 17.03 16.95 0.03
N ARG A 192 16.62 15.68 0.24
CA ARG A 192 17.59 14.59 0.47
C ARG A 192 17.94 13.91 -0.86
N SER A 193 19.18 14.13 -1.31
CA SER A 193 19.67 13.73 -2.64
C SER A 193 20.82 12.71 -2.64
N ASP A 194 21.43 12.43 -1.48
CA ASP A 194 22.55 11.47 -1.33
C ASP A 194 22.21 10.42 -0.28
N THR A 195 21.23 9.58 -0.61
CA THR A 195 20.71 8.55 0.31
C THR A 195 21.40 7.19 0.13
N GLY A 196 22.38 7.08 -0.77
CA GLY A 196 23.05 5.81 -1.10
C GLY A 196 22.18 4.83 -1.91
N VAL A 197 21.03 5.25 -2.44
CA VAL A 197 20.02 4.40 -3.11
C VAL A 197 20.33 4.16 -4.59
N GLY A 198 21.36 4.81 -5.15
CA GLY A 198 21.78 4.61 -6.53
C GLY A 198 20.79 5.15 -7.59
N LEU A 199 19.84 5.98 -7.19
CA LEU A 199 18.94 6.71 -8.11
C LEU A 199 19.60 7.98 -8.62
N LEU A 200 19.40 8.31 -9.90
CA LEU A 200 20.03 9.46 -10.56
C LEU A 200 19.38 10.79 -10.14
N TYR A 201 18.06 10.80 -9.91
CA TYR A 201 17.34 11.99 -9.45
C TYR A 201 16.74 11.71 -8.08
N GLN A 202 17.20 12.45 -7.08
CA GLN A 202 16.78 12.28 -5.69
C GLN A 202 16.43 13.64 -5.08
N ASP A 203 15.18 13.78 -4.66
CA ASP A 203 14.72 14.84 -3.78
C ASP A 203 13.73 14.23 -2.79
N PHE A 204 14.26 13.50 -1.80
CA PHE A 204 13.44 12.76 -0.87
C PHE A 204 12.93 13.64 0.27
N ILE A 205 11.66 13.42 0.60
CA ILE A 205 11.03 13.81 1.86
C ILE A 205 11.37 12.74 2.89
N GLN A 206 12.01 13.12 3.98
CA GLN A 206 12.24 12.23 5.11
C GLN A 206 11.08 12.38 6.09
N THR A 207 10.57 11.26 6.59
CA THR A 207 9.55 11.22 7.64
C THR A 207 9.92 10.18 8.70
N ASP A 208 9.45 10.40 9.92
CA ASP A 208 9.50 9.42 11.01
C ASP A 208 8.27 8.49 11.03
N ALA A 209 7.31 8.69 10.12
CA ALA A 209 6.20 7.76 9.92
C ALA A 209 6.76 6.37 9.53
N PRO A 210 6.45 5.30 10.27
CA PRO A 210 7.01 3.98 9.95
C PRO A 210 6.64 3.51 8.54
N ILE A 211 7.65 3.23 7.71
CA ILE A 211 7.50 2.65 6.37
C ILE A 211 8.01 1.21 6.40
N ASN A 212 7.12 0.24 6.13
CA ASN A 212 7.45 -1.17 6.09
C ASN A 212 7.31 -1.73 4.66
N ALA A 213 7.90 -2.90 4.44
CA ALA A 213 7.72 -3.65 3.19
C ALA A 213 6.21 -3.80 2.90
N GLY A 214 5.81 -3.38 1.70
CA GLY A 214 4.41 -3.31 1.30
C GLY A 214 3.82 -1.92 1.17
N ASN A 215 4.37 -0.91 1.87
CA ASN A 215 3.98 0.48 1.69
C ASN A 215 4.67 1.12 0.48
N SER A 216 5.75 0.53 -0.05
CA SER A 216 6.45 0.99 -1.25
C SER A 216 5.47 1.19 -2.41
N GLY A 217 5.50 2.36 -3.02
CA GLY A 217 4.61 2.81 -4.09
C GLY A 217 3.28 3.40 -3.60
N GLY A 218 2.95 3.26 -2.31
CA GLY A 218 1.81 3.93 -1.69
C GLY A 218 2.08 5.42 -1.42
N PRO A 219 1.05 6.22 -1.13
CA PRO A 219 1.21 7.66 -1.01
C PRO A 219 1.71 8.07 0.39
N LEU A 220 2.51 9.14 0.41
CA LEU A 220 2.69 10.01 1.57
C LEU A 220 1.71 11.18 1.40
N ILE A 221 0.89 11.45 2.41
CA ILE A 221 -0.18 12.47 2.33
C ILE A 221 -0.09 13.48 3.46
N ASP A 222 -0.62 14.68 3.21
CA ASP A 222 -0.86 15.69 4.23
C ASP A 222 -2.16 15.44 5.04
N PHE A 223 -2.45 16.33 5.98
CA PHE A 223 -3.67 16.28 6.79
C PHE A 223 -4.97 16.54 6.01
N GLU A 224 -4.89 17.04 4.78
CA GLU A 224 -6.04 17.22 3.88
C GLU A 224 -6.30 16.01 2.98
N GLY A 225 -5.44 14.97 3.06
CA GLY A 225 -5.56 13.78 2.24
C GLY A 225 -5.00 13.93 0.83
N ARG A 226 -4.12 14.92 0.60
CA ARG A 226 -3.48 15.15 -0.69
C ARG A 226 -2.10 14.48 -0.72
N ILE A 227 -1.73 13.91 -1.86
CA ILE A 227 -0.42 13.31 -2.09
C ILE A 227 0.64 14.41 -2.07
N ILE A 228 1.63 14.24 -1.21
CA ILE A 228 2.83 15.09 -1.12
C ILE A 228 4.10 14.32 -1.51
N GLY A 229 4.01 12.99 -1.62
CA GLY A 229 5.13 12.13 -2.01
C GLY A 229 4.68 10.69 -2.22
N MET A 230 5.61 9.83 -2.65
CA MET A 230 5.40 8.39 -2.79
C MET A 230 6.40 7.65 -1.91
N ASN A 231 5.91 6.74 -1.08
CA ASN A 231 6.73 5.99 -0.15
C ASN A 231 7.65 5.06 -0.94
N THR A 232 8.95 5.12 -0.68
CA THR A 232 9.91 4.12 -1.16
C THR A 232 10.74 3.63 0.01
N MET A 233 11.05 2.33 0.04
CA MET A 233 11.88 1.77 1.10
C MET A 233 13.35 1.97 0.73
N ILE A 234 13.98 2.94 1.36
CA ILE A 234 15.43 3.11 1.32
C ILE A 234 16.03 2.20 2.39
N ARG A 235 16.66 1.10 1.99
CA ARG A 235 17.52 0.35 2.90
C ARG A 235 18.79 1.15 3.13
N THR A 236 18.80 2.01 4.14
CA THR A 236 20.06 2.54 4.67
C THR A 236 20.84 1.33 5.17
N ALA A 237 22.02 1.07 4.63
CA ALA A 237 22.97 0.17 5.26
C ALA A 237 23.39 0.80 6.60
N GLY A 238 22.59 0.57 7.65
CA GLY A 238 22.93 0.99 8.99
C GLY A 238 24.13 0.18 9.46
N GLN A 239 25.30 0.81 9.48
CA GLN A 239 26.29 0.47 10.50
C GLN A 239 25.68 0.88 11.84
N GLY A 240 25.49 -0.13 12.69
CA GLY A 240 25.14 -0.04 14.10
C GLY A 240 25.51 -1.35 14.75
#